data_AF-A0A7V5YT29-F1
#
_entry.id   AF-A0A7V5YT29-F1
#
_cell.length_a   1.000
_cell.length_b   1.000
_cell.length_c   1.000
_cell.angle_alpha   90.00
_cell.angle_beta   90.00
_cell.angle_gamma   90.00
#
_symmetry.space_group_name_H-M   'P 1'
#
loop_
_entity.id
_entity.type
_entity.pdbx_description
1 polymer ?
#
loop_
_entity_poly.entity_id
_entity_poly.type
_entity_poly.pdbx_seq_one_letter_code
_entity_poly.pdbx_strand_id
1 'polypeptide(L)'
;MEVADDADLSTRHVLRPLHQAVSLRSYTDDCDSNDVVRISLTQQCGRRRQADQCGAAGLHKRSTGGGELVHGTSCFVSPIIGAVRTLRFECVPGCTACCRRPGFVYLTEGDVRRIAAFLGMTRREFERRYVYRTRHRIRLRKPPGQPCHFLMSTGCAVHPVKPTQCRLFPFWPEFVERVSAWSQLGRWCPGVGVGSRYSLGRALEIAYAMRQAYPELYGDVGTKSSKS
;
A
#
# COMPACT_ATOMS: atom_id res chain seq x y z
N MET A 1 51.62 -27.11 -38.09
CA MET A 1 52.13 -28.06 -37.09
C MET A 1 51.68 -27.51 -35.74
N GLU A 2 50.38 -27.59 -35.46
CA GLU A 2 49.64 -28.72 -34.86
C GLU A 2 49.69 -28.66 -33.32
N VAL A 3 48.61 -28.19 -32.67
CA VAL A 3 47.60 -28.91 -31.82
C VAL A 3 48.22 -29.64 -30.62
N ALA A 4 47.73 -29.64 -29.38
CA ALA A 4 46.51 -29.24 -28.68
C ALA A 4 46.92 -28.80 -27.24
N ASP A 5 46.09 -28.19 -26.39
CA ASP A 5 45.16 -28.93 -25.53
C ASP A 5 44.06 -28.02 -24.96
N ASP A 6 42.84 -28.50 -25.15
CA ASP A 6 41.58 -28.08 -24.54
C ASP A 6 41.45 -28.57 -23.09
N ALA A 7 40.86 -27.76 -22.21
CA ALA A 7 40.22 -28.24 -20.98
C ALA A 7 39.11 -27.29 -20.48
N ASP A 8 37.95 -27.43 -21.12
CA ASP A 8 36.59 -27.57 -20.55
C ASP A 8 36.11 -26.64 -19.41
N LEU A 9 35.31 -25.66 -19.85
CA LEU A 9 34.32 -24.91 -19.07
C LEU A 9 33.01 -25.71 -19.00
N SER A 10 32.76 -26.45 -17.93
CA SER A 10 31.41 -26.97 -17.64
C SER A 10 31.21 -27.29 -16.16
N THR A 11 30.72 -26.32 -15.38
CA THR A 11 30.09 -26.62 -14.08
C THR A 11 28.63 -26.16 -14.13
N ARG A 12 27.80 -27.03 -14.73
CA ARG A 12 26.34 -26.97 -14.68
C ARG A 12 25.89 -27.15 -13.22
N HIS A 13 25.56 -26.05 -12.54
CA HIS A 13 24.79 -26.12 -11.29
C HIS A 13 23.33 -26.41 -11.63
N VAL A 14 22.97 -27.68 -11.50
CA VAL A 14 21.62 -28.21 -11.64
C VAL A 14 20.73 -27.61 -10.55
N LEU A 15 19.77 -26.77 -10.93
CA LEU A 15 18.68 -26.33 -10.06
C LEU A 15 17.76 -27.52 -9.80
N ARG A 16 17.64 -27.94 -8.54
CA ARG A 16 16.68 -28.97 -8.11
C ARG A 16 15.25 -28.41 -8.11
N PRO A 17 14.25 -29.16 -8.60
CA PRO A 17 12.84 -28.77 -8.53
C PRO A 17 12.28 -29.05 -7.13
N LEU A 18 11.78 -28.01 -6.46
CA LEU A 18 10.99 -28.14 -5.22
C LEU A 18 9.51 -28.25 -5.59
N HIS A 19 9.04 -29.47 -5.84
CA HIS A 19 7.63 -29.80 -5.76
C HIS A 19 7.34 -30.35 -4.36
N GLN A 20 6.61 -29.58 -3.54
CA GLN A 20 5.78 -30.14 -2.49
C GLN A 20 4.49 -29.33 -2.38
N ALA A 21 3.39 -30.04 -2.58
CA ALA A 21 2.03 -29.56 -2.53
C ALA A 21 1.65 -29.20 -1.09
N VAL A 22 1.16 -27.97 -0.88
CA VAL A 22 0.47 -27.59 0.35
C VAL A 22 -1.02 -27.56 0.03
N SER A 23 -1.75 -28.47 0.68
CA SER A 23 -3.20 -28.59 0.66
C SER A 23 -3.86 -27.29 1.11
N LEU A 24 -4.52 -26.59 0.19
CA LEU A 24 -5.38 -25.45 0.51
C LEU A 24 -6.64 -25.98 1.18
N ARG A 25 -6.77 -25.76 2.50
CA ARG A 25 -8.07 -25.82 3.16
C ARG A 25 -8.89 -24.63 2.68
N SER A 26 -10.03 -24.94 2.07
CA SER A 26 -11.09 -24.01 1.69
C SER A 26 -11.51 -23.15 2.88
N TYR A 27 -11.24 -21.85 2.79
CA TYR A 27 -11.84 -20.85 3.67
C TYR A 27 -13.16 -20.45 3.01
N THR A 28 -14.27 -20.96 3.55
CA THR A 28 -15.61 -20.55 3.15
C THR A 28 -15.88 -19.14 3.68
N ASP A 29 -16.30 -18.26 2.77
CA ASP A 29 -16.85 -16.95 3.07
C ASP A 29 -18.16 -17.12 3.86
N ASP A 30 -18.16 -16.74 5.13
CA ASP A 30 -19.40 -16.41 5.85
C ASP A 30 -19.58 -14.90 5.84
N CYS A 31 -20.40 -14.45 4.88
CA CYS A 31 -21.04 -13.15 4.88
C CYS A 31 -22.45 -13.32 5.47
N ASP A 32 -22.63 -13.15 6.77
CA ASP A 32 -23.83 -12.49 7.30
C ASP A 32 -23.70 -12.26 8.81
N SER A 33 -24.15 -11.10 9.26
CA SER A 33 -24.88 -10.84 10.52
C SER A 33 -24.58 -9.45 11.06
N ASN A 34 -25.62 -8.64 11.01
CA ASN A 34 -25.82 -7.47 11.86
C ASN A 34 -25.40 -7.74 13.31
N ASP A 35 -24.33 -7.10 13.76
CA ASP A 35 -24.10 -6.85 15.18
C ASP A 35 -23.97 -5.34 15.40
N VAL A 36 -25.14 -4.73 15.57
CA VAL A 36 -25.27 -3.40 16.17
C VAL A 36 -24.89 -3.56 17.63
N VAL A 37 -23.60 -3.43 17.94
CA VAL A 37 -23.11 -3.35 19.32
C VAL A 37 -23.67 -2.05 19.93
N ARG A 38 -24.75 -2.22 20.69
CA ARG A 38 -25.21 -1.27 21.71
C ARG A 38 -24.07 -1.06 22.70
N ILE A 39 -23.35 0.04 22.58
CA ILE A 39 -22.50 0.52 23.66
C ILE A 39 -23.40 1.20 24.67
N SER A 40 -23.62 0.50 25.78
CA SER A 40 -24.19 1.02 27.02
C SER A 40 -23.32 2.16 27.56
N LEU A 41 -23.79 3.40 27.41
CA LEU A 41 -23.31 4.52 28.21
C LEU A 41 -23.93 4.40 29.60
N THR A 42 -23.15 3.87 30.55
CA THR A 42 -23.55 3.84 31.96
C THR A 42 -22.88 5.00 32.68
N GLN A 43 -23.73 5.96 33.12
CA GLN A 43 -23.58 6.80 34.32
C GLN A 43 -22.44 7.85 34.29
N GLN A 44 -22.62 9.11 34.67
CA GLN A 44 -23.34 9.60 35.85
C GLN A 44 -23.49 11.13 35.73
N CYS A 45 -24.68 11.68 35.93
CA CYS A 45 -24.84 12.93 36.69
C CYS A 45 -26.27 13.08 37.21
N GLY A 46 -26.39 13.14 38.54
CA GLY A 46 -27.28 14.09 39.22
C GLY A 46 -28.80 13.89 39.18
N ARG A 47 -29.33 13.32 40.26
CA ARG A 47 -30.74 13.35 40.69
C ARG A 47 -31.39 14.75 40.61
N ARG A 48 -32.64 14.86 40.12
CA ARG A 48 -33.86 15.23 40.90
C ARG A 48 -35.11 15.46 40.00
N ARG A 49 -36.12 14.62 40.27
CA ARG A 49 -37.60 14.83 40.37
C ARG A 49 -38.37 15.73 39.37
N GLN A 50 -39.47 15.13 38.90
CA GLN A 50 -40.82 15.67 38.62
C GLN A 50 -40.93 16.70 37.49
N ALA A 51 -41.56 16.33 36.37
CA ALA A 51 -43.01 16.32 36.12
C ALA A 51 -43.42 17.61 35.41
N ASP A 52 -44.37 17.43 34.49
CA ASP A 52 -45.27 18.43 33.93
C ASP A 52 -44.92 19.15 32.61
N GLN A 53 -45.89 19.00 31.71
CA GLN A 53 -46.41 19.96 30.74
C GLN A 53 -45.75 20.04 29.36
N CYS A 54 -46.32 19.24 28.45
CA CYS A 54 -46.64 19.71 27.11
C CYS A 54 -47.57 20.94 27.21
N GLY A 55 -47.11 22.07 26.68
CA GLY A 55 -47.89 23.31 26.59
C GLY A 55 -47.46 24.10 25.36
N ALA A 56 -48.41 24.27 24.44
CA ALA A 56 -48.27 25.03 23.21
C ALA A 56 -48.36 26.55 23.45
N ALA A 57 -47.64 27.33 22.63
CA ALA A 57 -47.90 28.71 22.15
C ALA A 57 -46.53 29.26 21.69
N GLY A 58 -46.32 29.83 20.52
CA GLY A 58 -47.16 30.76 19.79
C GLY A 58 -46.45 32.12 19.75
N LEU A 59 -46.34 32.68 18.52
CA LEU A 59 -46.08 34.08 18.17
C LEU A 59 -44.64 34.63 18.08
N HIS A 60 -44.30 35.05 16.84
CA HIS A 60 -43.81 36.38 16.42
C HIS A 60 -42.58 36.99 17.14
N LYS A 61 -41.56 37.57 16.47
CA LYS A 61 -41.56 38.47 15.31
C LYS A 61 -40.10 38.87 15.01
N ARG A 62 -39.87 39.21 13.74
CA ARG A 62 -38.98 40.27 13.21
C ARG A 62 -37.47 40.06 13.09
N SER A 63 -37.04 40.49 11.90
CA SER A 63 -35.72 40.72 11.37
C SER A 63 -34.98 41.87 12.03
N THR A 64 -33.67 41.69 12.17
CA THR A 64 -32.56 42.64 11.90
C THR A 64 -31.30 41.76 11.92
N GLY A 65 -30.50 41.58 10.88
CA GLY A 65 -29.88 42.61 10.05
C GLY A 65 -28.65 43.15 10.78
N GLY A 66 -27.48 42.55 10.57
CA GLY A 66 -26.21 43.01 11.15
C GLY A 66 -25.14 41.92 11.11
N GLY A 67 -24.31 41.93 10.07
CA GLY A 67 -23.30 40.92 9.81
C GLY A 67 -22.09 41.02 10.74
N GLU A 68 -21.65 39.86 11.23
CA GLU A 68 -20.37 39.69 11.90
C GLU A 68 -19.49 38.80 11.01
N LEU A 69 -18.40 39.39 10.52
CA LEU A 69 -17.38 38.74 9.69
C LEU A 69 -16.53 37.82 10.57
N VAL A 70 -17.03 36.62 10.83
CA VAL A 70 -16.16 35.53 11.31
C VAL A 70 -15.39 34.98 10.11
N HIS A 71 -14.08 35.14 10.15
CA HIS A 71 -13.13 34.45 9.28
C HIS A 71 -13.19 32.95 9.61
N GLY A 72 -14.22 32.28 9.11
CA GLY A 72 -14.30 30.83 9.05
C GLY A 72 -13.20 30.37 8.12
N THR A 73 -12.15 29.78 8.69
CA THR A 73 -11.14 29.04 7.94
C THR A 73 -11.87 28.02 7.11
N SER A 74 -12.03 28.34 5.82
CA SER A 74 -12.69 27.49 4.85
C SER A 74 -11.95 26.17 4.85
N CYS A 75 -12.56 25.16 5.49
CA CYS A 75 -12.34 23.78 5.14
C CYS A 75 -12.78 23.65 3.68
N PHE A 76 -11.89 24.00 2.76
CA PHE A 76 -11.97 23.60 1.36
C PHE A 76 -11.75 22.07 1.32
N VAL A 77 -12.70 21.32 1.85
CA VAL A 77 -12.89 19.94 1.46
C VAL A 77 -13.36 20.04 0.01
N SER A 78 -12.42 19.85 -0.89
CA SER A 78 -12.66 19.95 -2.33
C SER A 78 -13.92 19.13 -2.69
N PRO A 79 -14.92 19.67 -3.44
CA PRO A 79 -16.23 19.03 -3.64
C PRO A 79 -16.21 17.70 -4.43
N ILE A 80 -15.03 17.18 -4.77
CA ILE A 80 -14.85 15.97 -5.58
C ILE A 80 -14.61 14.72 -4.69
N ILE A 81 -14.44 14.87 -3.37
CA ILE A 81 -14.24 13.75 -2.42
C ILE A 81 -15.56 12.96 -2.16
N GLY A 82 -16.65 13.27 -2.87
CA GLY A 82 -17.95 12.63 -2.67
C GLY A 82 -18.16 11.25 -3.30
N ALA A 83 -17.39 10.85 -4.32
CA ALA A 83 -17.85 9.78 -5.23
C ALA A 83 -17.15 8.41 -5.11
N VAL A 84 -16.01 8.29 -4.43
CA VAL A 84 -15.36 6.98 -4.27
C VAL A 84 -15.06 6.71 -2.79
N ARG A 85 -16.08 6.22 -2.09
CA ARG A 85 -15.93 5.70 -0.71
C ARG A 85 -15.24 4.33 -0.66
N THR A 86 -15.17 3.65 -1.80
CA THR A 86 -14.68 2.28 -1.90
C THR A 86 -13.85 2.05 -3.16
N LEU A 87 -12.70 1.41 -3.00
CA LEU A 87 -11.85 0.92 -4.09
C LEU A 87 -12.06 -0.58 -4.28
N ARG A 88 -11.96 -1.08 -5.51
CA ARG A 88 -11.99 -2.52 -5.78
C ARG A 88 -10.65 -2.98 -6.33
N PHE A 89 -10.10 -4.04 -5.76
CA PHE A 89 -8.87 -4.62 -6.26
C PHE A 89 -8.76 -6.11 -5.96
N GLU A 90 -8.27 -6.86 -6.95
CA GLU A 90 -7.81 -8.24 -6.78
C GLU A 90 -6.60 -8.49 -7.68
N CYS A 91 -5.53 -9.04 -7.11
CA CYS A 91 -4.31 -9.30 -7.85
C CYS A 91 -4.51 -10.50 -8.78
N VAL A 92 -4.44 -10.27 -10.10
CA VAL A 92 -4.57 -11.34 -11.10
C VAL A 92 -3.38 -12.32 -10.99
N PRO A 93 -3.60 -13.63 -10.76
CA PRO A 93 -2.53 -14.62 -10.68
C PRO A 93 -1.65 -14.64 -11.94
N GLY A 94 -0.33 -14.75 -11.76
CA GLY A 94 0.64 -14.75 -12.86
C GLY A 94 0.87 -13.39 -13.55
N CYS A 95 0.10 -12.35 -13.19
CA CYS A 95 0.27 -11.03 -13.77
C CYS A 95 1.61 -10.37 -13.37
N THR A 96 2.28 -9.75 -14.34
CA THR A 96 3.54 -9.00 -14.13
C THR A 96 3.44 -7.54 -14.54
N ALA A 97 2.23 -7.01 -14.73
CA ALA A 97 2.00 -5.63 -15.19
C ALA A 97 2.66 -4.58 -14.27
N CYS A 98 2.60 -4.77 -12.94
CA CYS A 98 3.25 -3.89 -11.97
C CYS A 98 4.79 -3.99 -12.01
N CYS A 99 5.35 -5.15 -12.35
CA CYS A 99 6.79 -5.36 -12.44
C CYS A 99 7.41 -4.66 -13.65
N ARG A 100 6.63 -4.44 -14.72
CA ARG A 100 7.10 -3.84 -15.98
C ARG A 100 6.99 -2.32 -16.02
N ARG A 101 6.58 -1.69 -14.92
CA ARG A 101 6.44 -0.22 -14.86
C ARG A 101 7.80 0.46 -14.77
N PRO A 102 7.94 1.67 -15.33
CA PRO A 102 9.15 2.47 -15.16
C PRO A 102 9.35 2.82 -13.67
N GLY A 103 10.60 3.06 -13.29
CA GLY A 103 10.99 3.35 -11.91
C GLY A 103 11.93 2.31 -11.29
N PHE A 104 12.16 2.44 -9.98
CA PHE A 104 13.02 1.57 -9.17
C PHE A 104 12.20 0.90 -8.07
N VAL A 105 12.66 -0.29 -7.67
CA VAL A 105 12.12 -0.98 -6.49
C VAL A 105 12.98 -0.62 -5.29
N TYR A 106 12.40 0.14 -4.36
CA TYR A 106 13.01 0.50 -3.08
C TYR A 106 12.82 -0.61 -2.06
N LEU A 107 13.83 -0.76 -1.20
CA LEU A 107 13.91 -1.79 -0.18
C LEU A 107 14.01 -1.13 1.19
N THR A 108 13.37 -1.75 2.17
CA THR A 108 13.70 -1.55 3.58
C THR A 108 14.86 -2.46 3.97
N GLU A 109 15.50 -2.19 5.10
CA GLU A 109 16.47 -3.13 5.69
C GLU A 109 15.85 -4.50 5.98
N GLY A 110 14.56 -4.52 6.33
CA GLY A 110 13.81 -5.76 6.49
C GLY A 110 13.65 -6.54 5.19
N ASP A 111 13.38 -5.85 4.07
CA ASP A 111 13.28 -6.48 2.76
C ASP A 111 14.62 -7.12 2.36
N VAL A 112 15.74 -6.42 2.56
CA VAL A 112 17.08 -6.92 2.28
C VAL A 112 17.33 -8.23 3.02
N ARG A 113 17.06 -8.29 4.33
CA ARG A 113 17.26 -9.50 5.13
C ARG A 113 16.37 -10.65 4.67
N ARG A 114 15.06 -10.40 4.44
CA ARG A 114 14.11 -11.45 4.05
C ARG A 114 14.42 -12.03 2.67
N ILE A 115 14.75 -11.18 1.70
CA ILE A 115 15.05 -11.64 0.34
C ILE A 115 16.39 -12.38 0.32
N ALA A 116 17.42 -11.88 1.02
CA ALA A 116 18.70 -12.58 1.12
C ALA A 116 18.55 -13.99 1.70
N ALA A 117 17.82 -14.11 2.82
CA ALA A 117 17.54 -15.40 3.46
C ALA A 117 16.77 -16.36 2.54
N PHE A 118 15.74 -15.86 1.84
CA PHE A 118 14.97 -16.66 0.88
C PHE A 118 15.83 -17.18 -0.28
N LEU A 119 16.82 -16.41 -0.71
CA LEU A 119 17.76 -16.81 -1.78
C LEU A 119 18.93 -17.67 -1.27
N GLY A 120 18.98 -17.99 0.02
CA GLY A 120 20.10 -18.73 0.62
C GLY A 120 21.44 -17.97 0.59
N MET A 121 21.39 -16.63 0.62
CA MET A 121 22.57 -15.76 0.56
C MET A 121 22.77 -15.01 1.87
N THR A 122 24.01 -14.63 2.17
CA THR A 122 24.26 -13.66 3.23
C THR A 122 23.75 -12.27 2.81
N ARG A 123 23.41 -11.43 3.78
CA ARG A 123 23.04 -10.02 3.53
C ARG A 123 24.10 -9.30 2.67
N ARG A 124 25.38 -9.49 2.99
CA ARG A 124 26.49 -8.82 2.29
C ARG A 124 26.57 -9.22 0.82
N GLU A 125 26.33 -10.50 0.52
CA GLU A 125 26.31 -10.99 -0.87
C GLU A 125 25.12 -10.47 -1.65
N PHE A 126 23.94 -10.48 -1.03
CA PHE A 126 22.73 -9.93 -1.63
C PHE A 126 22.91 -8.44 -1.95
N GLU A 127 23.46 -7.68 -0.99
CA GLU A 127 23.71 -6.25 -1.17
C GLU A 127 24.70 -5.98 -2.30
N ARG A 128 25.82 -6.71 -2.33
CA ARG A 128 26.84 -6.58 -3.38
C ARG A 128 26.27 -6.85 -4.78
N ARG A 129 25.42 -7.88 -4.91
CA ARG A 129 24.91 -8.33 -6.21
C ARG A 129 23.71 -7.52 -6.70
N TYR A 130 22.74 -7.26 -5.83
CA TYR A 130 21.42 -6.79 -6.25
C TYR A 130 21.07 -5.39 -5.78
N VAL A 131 21.82 -4.82 -4.83
CA VAL A 131 21.42 -3.57 -4.18
C VAL A 131 22.29 -2.41 -4.62
N TYR A 132 21.64 -1.28 -4.86
CA TYR A 132 22.26 0.03 -4.92
C TYR A 132 21.80 0.82 -3.68
N ARG A 133 22.75 1.15 -2.81
CA ARG A 133 22.52 1.82 -1.53
C ARG A 133 23.12 3.22 -1.56
N THR A 134 22.35 4.20 -1.16
CA THR A 134 22.79 5.58 -0.87
C THR A 134 22.58 5.88 0.61
N ARG A 135 22.95 7.09 1.06
CA ARG A 135 22.72 7.55 2.44
C ARG A 135 21.26 7.44 2.90
N HIS A 136 20.31 7.68 1.99
CA HIS A 136 18.88 7.80 2.33
C HIS A 136 18.03 6.66 1.75
N ARG A 137 18.55 5.89 0.79
CA ARG A 137 17.73 4.98 -0.01
C ARG A 137 18.45 3.68 -0.31
N ILE A 138 17.69 2.59 -0.26
CA ILE A 138 18.12 1.27 -0.70
C ILE A 138 17.20 0.89 -1.85
N ARG A 139 17.75 0.50 -2.99
CA ARG A 139 16.96 0.04 -4.14
C ARG A 139 17.61 -1.16 -4.82
N LEU A 140 16.81 -1.93 -5.53
CA LEU A 140 17.33 -2.93 -6.44
C LEU A 140 18.05 -2.28 -7.62
N ARG A 141 19.17 -2.87 -8.02
CA ARG A 141 19.79 -2.63 -9.32
C ARG A 141 18.85 -3.11 -10.42
N LYS A 142 18.91 -2.45 -11.58
CA LYS A 142 18.19 -2.88 -12.78
C LYS A 142 19.22 -3.44 -13.76
N PRO A 143 19.06 -4.68 -14.24
CA PRO A 143 19.89 -5.19 -15.32
C PRO A 143 19.60 -4.41 -16.62
N PRO A 144 20.58 -4.25 -17.53
CA PRO A 144 20.32 -3.70 -18.85
C PRO A 144 19.21 -4.47 -19.58
N GLY A 145 18.29 -3.76 -20.22
CA GLY A 145 17.20 -4.37 -20.99
C GLY A 145 16.12 -5.10 -20.18
N GLN A 146 16.17 -5.07 -18.84
CA GLN A 146 15.22 -5.77 -17.99
C GLN A 146 14.72 -4.89 -16.83
N PRO A 147 13.45 -5.04 -16.40
CA PRO A 147 12.91 -4.19 -15.35
C PRO A 147 13.42 -4.56 -13.95
N CYS A 148 13.77 -5.82 -13.68
CA CYS A 148 14.21 -6.29 -12.37
C CYS A 148 14.97 -7.62 -12.50
N HIS A 149 16.03 -7.83 -11.70
CA HIS A 149 16.78 -9.10 -11.65
C HIS A 149 15.93 -10.32 -11.28
N PHE A 150 14.81 -10.12 -10.59
CA PHE A 150 13.94 -11.21 -10.13
C PHE A 150 12.72 -11.41 -11.02
N LEU A 151 12.59 -10.68 -12.14
CA LEU A 151 11.51 -10.93 -13.10
C LEU A 151 11.98 -11.96 -14.13
N MET A 152 11.47 -13.18 -14.00
CA MET A 152 11.70 -14.29 -14.92
C MET A 152 10.53 -14.43 -15.91
N SER A 153 10.70 -15.28 -16.93
CA SER A 153 9.62 -15.62 -17.87
C SER A 153 8.39 -16.21 -17.17
N THR A 154 8.60 -16.93 -16.07
CA THR A 154 7.55 -17.55 -15.23
C THR A 154 6.97 -16.61 -14.17
N GLY A 155 7.46 -15.37 -14.05
CA GLY A 155 7.00 -14.40 -13.06
C GLY A 155 8.10 -13.92 -12.10
N CYS A 156 7.70 -13.45 -10.92
CA CYS A 156 8.65 -12.92 -9.94
C CYS A 156 9.31 -14.05 -9.13
N ALA A 157 10.62 -14.26 -9.26
CA ALA A 157 11.37 -15.29 -8.55
C ALA A 157 11.33 -15.14 -7.02
N VAL A 158 11.12 -13.92 -6.51
CA VAL A 158 11.01 -13.62 -5.07
C VAL A 158 9.58 -13.31 -4.66
N HIS A 159 8.57 -13.82 -5.40
CA HIS A 159 7.16 -13.55 -5.15
C HIS A 159 6.73 -13.76 -3.68
N PRO A 160 7.12 -14.86 -2.99
CA PRO A 160 6.73 -15.12 -1.61
C PRO A 160 7.26 -14.09 -0.61
N VAL A 161 8.39 -13.45 -0.93
CA VAL A 161 9.09 -12.48 -0.09
C VAL A 161 9.22 -11.12 -0.76
N LYS A 162 8.20 -10.74 -1.55
CA LYS A 162 8.15 -9.44 -2.24
C LYS A 162 8.54 -8.30 -1.28
N PRO A 163 9.37 -7.35 -1.74
CA PRO A 163 9.70 -6.19 -0.94
C PRO A 163 8.44 -5.37 -0.65
N THR A 164 8.50 -4.58 0.41
CA THR A 164 7.34 -3.85 0.93
C THR A 164 6.64 -3.03 -0.15
N GLN A 165 7.39 -2.27 -0.96
CA GLN A 165 6.86 -1.54 -2.10
C GLN A 165 6.05 -2.43 -3.07
N CYS A 166 6.61 -3.57 -3.50
CA CYS A 166 5.93 -4.46 -4.44
C CYS A 166 4.72 -5.16 -3.84
N ARG A 167 4.73 -5.44 -2.52
CA ARG A 167 3.63 -6.09 -1.82
C ARG A 167 2.45 -5.14 -1.58
N LEU A 168 2.72 -3.85 -1.35
CA LEU A 168 1.69 -2.85 -1.08
C LEU A 168 1.02 -2.29 -2.35
N PHE A 169 1.52 -2.62 -3.54
CA PHE A 169 0.83 -2.29 -4.78
C PHE A 169 -0.57 -2.96 -4.81
N PRO A 170 -1.65 -2.26 -5.21
CA PRO A 170 -1.74 -0.92 -5.82
C PRO A 170 -1.96 0.23 -4.84
N PHE A 171 -1.93 -0.01 -3.53
CA PHE A 171 -2.31 0.96 -2.50
C PHE A 171 -1.16 1.89 -2.11
N TRP A 172 -0.39 2.36 -3.10
CA TRP A 172 0.61 3.40 -2.85
C TRP A 172 -0.07 4.76 -2.67
N PRO A 173 0.49 5.67 -1.85
CA PRO A 173 -0.11 6.99 -1.60
C PRO A 173 -0.52 7.73 -2.87
N GLU A 174 0.33 7.73 -3.89
CA GLU A 174 0.09 8.39 -5.18
C GLU A 174 -1.12 7.87 -5.96
N PHE A 175 -1.58 6.64 -5.68
CA PHE A 175 -2.72 6.04 -6.36
C PHE A 175 -4.02 6.18 -5.58
N VAL A 176 -3.97 6.12 -4.24
CA VAL A 176 -5.17 6.08 -3.40
C VAL A 176 -5.65 7.44 -2.92
N GLU A 177 -4.75 8.44 -2.87
CA GLU A 177 -5.10 9.79 -2.40
C GLU A 177 -5.83 10.62 -3.46
N ARG A 178 -5.86 10.15 -4.72
CA ARG A 178 -6.53 10.80 -5.83
C ARG A 178 -7.35 9.82 -6.64
N VAL A 179 -8.67 10.06 -6.71
CA VAL A 179 -9.61 9.26 -7.52
C VAL A 179 -9.16 9.12 -8.97
N SER A 180 -8.67 10.20 -9.58
CA SER A 180 -8.19 10.18 -10.97
C SER A 180 -6.95 9.30 -11.15
N ALA A 181 -6.06 9.21 -10.15
CA ALA A 181 -4.88 8.35 -10.21
C ALA A 181 -5.28 6.87 -10.15
N TRP A 182 -6.25 6.52 -9.31
CA TRP A 182 -6.83 5.17 -9.28
C TRP A 182 -7.46 4.78 -10.62
N SER A 183 -8.23 5.67 -11.24
CA SER A 183 -8.81 5.42 -12.56
C SER A 183 -7.75 5.26 -13.65
N GLN A 184 -6.66 6.05 -13.60
CA GLN A 184 -5.53 5.90 -14.52
C GLN A 184 -4.77 4.59 -14.30
N LEU A 185 -4.65 4.14 -13.05
CA LEU A 185 -4.06 2.86 -12.70
C LEU A 185 -4.82 1.69 -13.34
N GLY A 186 -6.15 1.76 -13.34
CA GLY A 186 -7.02 0.76 -13.96
C GLY A 186 -6.87 0.63 -15.48
N ARG A 187 -6.26 1.61 -16.16
CA ARG A 187 -5.99 1.50 -17.60
C ARG A 187 -4.94 0.46 -17.95
N TRP A 188 -4.12 0.04 -17.00
CA TRP A 188 -3.03 -0.90 -17.23
C TRP A 188 -2.91 -2.00 -16.18
N CYS A 189 -3.48 -1.82 -14.99
CA CYS A 189 -3.56 -2.87 -13.99
C CYS A 189 -4.89 -3.62 -14.14
N PRO A 190 -4.88 -4.90 -14.58
CA PRO A 190 -6.12 -5.66 -14.78
C PRO A 190 -6.83 -6.01 -13.45
N GLY A 191 -6.15 -5.86 -12.33
CA GLY A 191 -6.73 -6.13 -11.01
C GLY A 191 -7.55 -4.97 -10.44
N VAL A 192 -7.39 -3.76 -10.97
CA VAL A 192 -8.14 -2.58 -10.49
C VAL A 192 -9.56 -2.63 -11.00
N GLY A 193 -10.53 -2.43 -10.10
CA GLY A 193 -11.96 -2.51 -10.40
C GLY A 193 -12.56 -3.91 -10.22
N VAL A 194 -11.72 -4.92 -9.98
CA VAL A 194 -12.12 -6.33 -9.83
C VAL A 194 -12.05 -6.77 -8.36
N GLY A 195 -12.86 -7.77 -8.00
CA GLY A 195 -12.77 -8.47 -6.72
C GLY A 195 -13.12 -7.64 -5.49
N SER A 196 -12.34 -7.84 -4.43
CA SER A 196 -12.60 -7.36 -3.06
C SER A 196 -12.79 -5.85 -2.97
N ARG A 197 -13.73 -5.43 -2.12
CA ARG A 197 -13.98 -4.03 -1.78
C ARG A 197 -13.07 -3.59 -0.63
N TYR A 198 -12.40 -2.47 -0.82
CA TYR A 198 -11.60 -1.77 0.19
C TYR A 198 -12.28 -0.44 0.51
N SER A 199 -12.57 -0.19 1.79
CA SER A 199 -12.97 1.16 2.20
C SER A 199 -11.81 2.14 1.96
N LEU A 200 -12.13 3.41 1.72
CA LEU A 200 -11.09 4.43 1.57
C LEU A 200 -10.16 4.46 2.80
N GLY A 201 -10.71 4.36 4.02
CA GLY A 201 -9.91 4.28 5.25
C GLY A 201 -8.90 3.14 5.24
N ARG A 202 -9.33 1.92 4.90
CA ARG A 202 -8.43 0.76 4.81
C ARG A 202 -7.36 0.93 3.72
N ALA A 203 -7.72 1.52 2.58
CA ALA A 203 -6.75 1.81 1.53
C ALA A 203 -5.68 2.82 2.00
N LEU A 204 -6.10 3.85 2.74
CA LEU A 204 -5.21 4.85 3.33
C LEU A 204 -4.32 4.27 4.44
N GLU A 205 -4.80 3.33 5.25
CA GLU A 205 -3.98 2.60 6.23
C GLU A 205 -2.87 1.80 5.55
N ILE A 206 -3.17 1.11 4.44
CA ILE A 206 -2.17 0.38 3.66
C ILE A 206 -1.15 1.36 3.04
N ALA A 207 -1.62 2.49 2.51
CA ALA A 207 -0.74 3.54 1.98
C ALA A 207 0.14 4.17 3.08
N TYR A 208 -0.37 4.32 4.30
CA TYR A 208 0.42 4.80 5.43
C TYR A 208 1.57 3.84 5.77
N ALA A 209 1.37 2.52 5.67
CA ALA A 209 2.45 1.54 5.82
C ALA A 209 3.58 1.74 4.79
N MET A 210 3.25 2.21 3.57
CA MET A 210 4.24 2.59 2.56
C MET A 210 5.06 3.81 3.01
N ARG A 211 4.39 4.84 3.56
CA ARG A 211 5.07 6.05 4.08
C ARG A 211 6.01 5.72 5.24
N GLN A 212 5.57 4.85 6.16
CA GLN A 212 6.38 4.36 7.28
C GLN A 212 7.58 3.53 6.83
N ALA A 213 7.41 2.71 5.79
CA ALA A 213 8.51 1.92 5.25
C ALA A 213 9.57 2.78 4.53
N TYR A 214 9.16 3.91 3.94
CA TYR A 214 10.02 4.76 3.11
C TYR A 214 9.88 6.25 3.47
N PRO A 215 10.26 6.66 4.69
CA PRO A 215 10.12 8.05 5.13
C PRO A 215 10.93 9.02 4.25
N GLU A 216 12.09 8.62 3.75
CA GLU A 216 12.92 9.44 2.85
C GLU A 216 12.35 9.57 1.41
N LEU A 217 11.29 8.82 1.09
CA LEU A 217 10.58 8.90 -0.19
C LEU A 217 9.25 9.64 -0.07
N TYR A 218 8.57 9.52 1.08
CA TYR A 218 7.22 10.05 1.29
C TYR A 218 7.09 11.05 2.45
N GLY A 219 8.16 11.32 3.18
CA GLY A 219 8.19 12.35 4.21
C GLY A 219 8.05 13.74 3.60
N ASP A 220 7.53 14.68 4.39
CA ASP A 220 7.44 16.06 3.97
C ASP A 220 8.85 16.58 3.65
N VAL A 221 9.02 17.05 2.41
CA VAL A 221 10.15 17.91 2.03
C VAL A 221 9.90 19.27 2.70
N GLY A 222 9.99 19.31 4.03
CA GLY A 222 9.31 20.32 4.83
C GLY A 222 9.83 20.52 6.24
N THR A 223 11.01 19.99 6.59
CA THR A 223 11.82 20.56 7.67
C THR A 223 13.27 20.59 7.20
N LYS A 224 13.61 21.60 6.38
CA LYS A 224 14.99 22.08 6.35
C LYS A 224 15.28 22.57 7.76
N SER A 225 15.91 21.76 8.59
CA SER A 225 16.63 22.29 9.75
C SER A 225 17.63 23.29 9.20
N SER A 226 17.34 24.57 9.40
CA SER A 226 18.31 25.65 9.30
C SER A 226 19.50 25.29 10.19
N LYS A 227 20.56 24.78 9.57
CA LYS A 227 21.91 24.88 10.12
C LYS A 227 22.58 26.01 9.35
N SER A 228 22.75 27.12 10.05
CA SER A 228 23.95 27.97 10.12
C SER A 228 23.57 29.25 10.86
#